data_AF-A0A0D6LEZ2-F1
#
_entry.id   AF-A0A0D6LEZ2-F1
#
_cell.length_a   1.000
_cell.length_b   1.000
_cell.length_c   1.000
_cell.angle_alpha   90.00
_cell.angle_beta   90.00
_cell.angle_gamma   90.00
#
_symmetry.space_group_name_H-M   'P 1'
#
loop_
_entity.id
_entity.type
_entity.pdbx_description
1 polymer ?
#
loop_
_entity_poly.entity_id
_entity_poly.type
_entity_poly.pdbx_seq_one_letter_code
_entity_poly.pdbx_strand_id
1 'polypeptide(L)'
;MVSAEPETKGSTVAIIGCGLMGTGIAQVCLASGYRVNLYGRSEEKRSKARDQLRKGLAKTATKKRGDVIADSDTDNISKAVDAQMSQLQLCSDIRGAVTEADYVIEAVVEKKEVKDEVFVEAQEHCPRHALLITNTSSIRLIDLLPAIRDHSRFAGLHFFNPVPVMKLVEVVSSPDTSEETHTRLMDFCKSLGKRPVSCKDTPGFIVNRLLVPYLIDSIRMLERGDATKEDIDAAMCYGTSCPMGPLTLCDYVGLDTIANVMSVWRESMPEDTRFTPIPLLEKLVIFGKKLAYGTAFSRRYLRMKTNGKQCEDEALKDEYKISTKGNDNYISGPLECLKMPPRTPLVLENIPDGILHCCVFQGPPSM
;
A
#
# COMPACT_ATOMS: atom_id res chain seq x y z
N MET A 1 -6.10 5.80 42.57
CA MET A 1 -5.79 5.61 41.14
C MET A 1 -6.87 4.72 40.57
N VAL A 2 -7.85 5.31 39.90
CA VAL A 2 -8.95 4.54 39.29
C VAL A 2 -8.40 3.92 38.01
N SER A 3 -8.24 2.60 38.01
CA SER A 3 -7.94 1.86 36.77
C SER A 3 -9.18 1.94 35.89
N ALA A 4 -9.10 2.72 34.81
CA ALA A 4 -10.15 2.74 33.79
C ALA A 4 -10.30 1.33 33.21
N GLU A 5 -11.52 0.80 33.20
CA GLU A 5 -11.85 -0.42 32.48
C GLU A 5 -11.51 -0.24 30.99
N PRO A 6 -11.09 -1.29 30.26
CA PRO A 6 -10.76 -1.16 28.85
C PRO A 6 -11.99 -0.70 28.06
N GLU A 7 -11.88 0.45 27.39
CA GLU A 7 -12.84 1.24 26.59
C GLU A 7 -13.53 0.48 25.41
N THR A 8 -13.69 -0.84 25.53
CA THR A 8 -13.90 -1.78 24.42
C THR A 8 -15.34 -2.23 24.21
N LYS A 9 -16.24 -1.99 25.17
CA LYS A 9 -17.66 -2.37 25.04
C LYS A 9 -18.54 -1.14 25.00
N GLY A 10 -18.90 -0.70 23.78
CA GLY A 10 -19.97 0.28 23.56
C GLY A 10 -19.56 1.53 22.78
N SER A 11 -18.26 1.80 22.65
CA SER A 11 -17.78 2.98 21.90
C SER A 11 -18.08 2.88 20.40
N THR A 12 -18.36 4.05 19.82
CA THR A 12 -18.72 4.19 18.40
C THR A 12 -17.55 4.76 17.61
N VAL A 13 -17.18 4.08 16.53
CA VAL A 13 -16.18 4.53 15.57
C VAL A 13 -16.88 4.96 14.29
N ALA A 14 -16.86 6.25 13.99
CA ALA A 14 -17.27 6.77 12.70
C ALA A 14 -16.09 6.70 11.72
N ILE A 15 -16.31 6.05 10.57
CA ILE A 15 -15.29 5.93 9.52
C ILE A 15 -15.80 6.64 8.28
N ILE A 16 -15.09 7.69 7.88
CA ILE A 16 -15.46 8.52 6.74
C ILE A 16 -14.70 8.02 5.51
N GLY A 17 -15.36 7.19 4.70
CA GLY A 17 -14.81 6.64 3.47
C GLY A 17 -14.97 5.13 3.33
N CYS A 18 -15.74 4.68 2.33
CA CYS A 18 -15.88 3.27 1.96
C CYS A 18 -14.76 2.74 1.03
N GLY A 19 -13.57 3.33 1.09
CA GLY A 19 -12.42 2.87 0.30
C GLY A 19 -11.82 1.58 0.84
N LEU A 20 -10.72 1.13 0.24
CA LEU A 20 -9.97 -0.04 0.71
C LEU A 20 -9.56 0.07 2.19
N MET A 21 -8.96 1.22 2.56
CA MET A 21 -8.51 1.46 3.92
C MET A 21 -9.69 1.59 4.89
N GLY A 22 -10.67 2.44 4.61
CA GLY A 22 -11.82 2.62 5.50
C GLY A 22 -12.63 1.33 5.73
N THR A 23 -12.82 0.51 4.70
CA THR A 23 -13.47 -0.81 4.83
C THR A 23 -12.61 -1.77 5.67
N GLY A 24 -11.28 -1.76 5.49
CA GLY A 24 -10.36 -2.57 6.30
C GLY A 24 -10.32 -2.15 7.77
N ILE A 25 -10.36 -0.85 8.05
CA ILE A 25 -10.44 -0.28 9.41
C ILE A 25 -11.78 -0.67 10.04
N ALA A 26 -12.89 -0.50 9.31
CA ALA A 26 -14.21 -0.93 9.78
C ALA A 26 -14.24 -2.41 10.14
N GLN A 27 -13.60 -3.27 9.33
CA GLN A 27 -13.53 -4.70 9.61
C GLN A 27 -12.85 -5.01 10.95
N VAL A 28 -11.71 -4.37 11.25
CA VAL A 28 -10.98 -4.64 12.50
C VAL A 28 -11.70 -4.06 13.71
N CYS A 29 -12.39 -2.92 13.57
CA CYS A 29 -13.22 -2.34 14.61
C CYS A 29 -14.41 -3.26 14.95
N LEU A 30 -15.18 -3.70 13.95
CA LEU A 30 -16.30 -4.63 14.13
C LEU A 30 -15.82 -5.96 14.74
N ALA A 31 -14.69 -6.48 14.26
CA ALA A 31 -14.12 -7.73 14.76
C ALA A 31 -13.70 -7.65 16.24
N SER A 32 -13.44 -6.43 16.74
CA SER A 32 -13.02 -6.15 18.11
C SER A 32 -14.18 -5.70 19.01
N GLY A 33 -15.41 -5.64 18.48
CA GLY A 33 -16.63 -5.36 19.25
C GLY A 33 -17.06 -3.88 19.27
N TYR A 34 -16.44 -3.02 18.48
CA TYR A 34 -16.87 -1.62 18.35
C TYR A 34 -18.12 -1.48 17.48
N ARG A 35 -18.97 -0.51 17.82
CA ARG A 35 -20.00 -0.02 16.89
C ARG A 35 -19.32 0.79 15.79
N VAL A 36 -19.69 0.55 14.53
CA VAL A 36 -19.08 1.24 13.40
C VAL A 36 -20.13 1.94 12.56
N ASN A 37 -19.98 3.26 12.44
CA ASN A 37 -20.74 4.08 11.51
C ASN A 37 -19.89 4.33 10.28
N LEU A 38 -20.16 3.62 9.18
CA LEU A 38 -19.38 3.73 7.94
C LEU A 38 -20.08 4.64 6.95
N TYR A 39 -19.48 5.81 6.72
CA TYR A 39 -19.96 6.76 5.72
C TYR A 39 -19.37 6.49 4.34
N GLY A 40 -20.24 6.58 3.32
CA GLY A 40 -19.84 6.61 1.92
C GLY A 40 -20.81 7.45 1.10
N ARG A 41 -20.29 8.23 0.14
CA ARG A 41 -21.09 9.19 -0.63
C ARG A 41 -22.17 8.56 -1.51
N SER A 42 -21.95 7.36 -2.05
CA SER A 42 -22.91 6.68 -2.93
C SER A 42 -23.40 5.36 -2.36
N GLU A 43 -24.64 5.00 -2.67
CA GLU A 43 -25.26 3.73 -2.25
C GLU A 43 -24.47 2.53 -2.76
N GLU A 44 -23.98 2.60 -3.99
CA GLU A 44 -23.15 1.57 -4.59
C GLU A 44 -21.88 1.30 -3.76
N LYS A 45 -21.20 2.35 -3.29
CA LYS A 45 -19.99 2.19 -2.47
C LYS A 45 -20.31 1.61 -1.09
N ARG A 46 -21.42 2.04 -0.47
CA ARG A 46 -21.88 1.51 0.82
C ARG A 46 -22.23 0.02 0.74
N SER A 47 -22.99 -0.37 -0.30
CA SER A 47 -23.35 -1.76 -0.56
C SER A 47 -22.12 -2.63 -0.81
N LYS A 48 -21.19 -2.17 -1.66
CA LYS A 48 -19.92 -2.86 -1.91
C LYS A 48 -19.09 -3.03 -0.63
N ALA A 49 -18.99 -2.01 0.21
CA ALA A 49 -18.26 -2.08 1.46
C ALA A 49 -18.89 -3.08 2.44
N ARG A 50 -20.22 -3.11 2.56
CA ARG A 50 -20.95 -4.10 3.38
C ARG A 50 -20.63 -5.53 2.95
N ASP A 51 -20.65 -5.80 1.65
CA ASP A 51 -20.38 -7.13 1.12
C ASP A 51 -18.92 -7.54 1.36
N GLN A 52 -17.99 -6.60 1.20
CA GLN A 52 -16.57 -6.79 1.51
C GLN A 52 -16.34 -7.05 3.00
N LEU A 53 -16.99 -6.31 3.89
CA LEU A 53 -16.92 -6.50 5.33
C LEU A 53 -17.41 -7.88 5.73
N ARG A 54 -18.58 -8.31 5.26
CA ARG A 54 -19.14 -9.62 5.56
C ARG A 54 -18.18 -10.74 5.13
N LYS A 55 -17.63 -10.65 3.92
CA LYS A 55 -16.62 -11.61 3.41
C LYS A 55 -15.33 -11.58 4.23
N GLY A 56 -14.84 -10.40 4.57
CA GLY A 56 -13.61 -10.21 5.34
C GLY A 56 -13.71 -10.76 6.77
N LEU A 57 -14.83 -10.50 7.44
CA LEU A 57 -15.14 -11.03 8.78
C LEU A 57 -15.22 -12.55 8.76
N ALA A 58 -15.96 -13.13 7.80
CA ALA A 58 -16.04 -14.59 7.62
C ALA A 58 -14.65 -15.21 7.43
N LYS A 59 -13.83 -14.65 6.52
CA LYS A 59 -12.46 -15.13 6.27
C LYS A 59 -11.57 -15.07 7.52
N THR A 60 -11.71 -14.01 8.33
CA THR A 60 -10.92 -13.84 9.56
C THR A 60 -11.36 -14.82 10.64
N ALA A 61 -12.66 -15.07 10.76
CA ALA A 61 -13.23 -16.04 11.70
C ALA A 61 -12.80 -17.48 11.36
N THR A 62 -12.85 -17.86 10.07
CA THR A 62 -12.34 -19.14 9.57
C THR A 62 -10.86 -19.33 9.92
N LYS A 63 -10.01 -18.36 9.58
CA LYS A 63 -8.56 -18.46 9.80
C LYS A 63 -8.17 -18.61 11.27
N LYS A 64 -8.97 -18.07 12.20
CA LYS A 64 -8.75 -18.24 13.65
C LYS A 64 -9.04 -19.67 14.14
N ARG A 65 -9.90 -20.43 13.46
CA ARG A 65 -10.27 -21.81 13.83
C ARG A 65 -9.45 -22.89 13.12
N GLY A 66 -8.75 -22.55 12.04
CA GLY A 66 -7.97 -23.48 11.21
C GLY A 66 -8.68 -23.84 9.90
N ASP A 67 -7.97 -24.49 8.98
CA ASP A 67 -8.46 -24.77 7.61
C ASP A 67 -9.45 -25.96 7.54
N VAL A 68 -9.55 -26.76 8.60
CA VAL A 68 -10.55 -27.84 8.72
C VAL A 68 -11.71 -27.34 9.58
N ILE A 69 -12.85 -27.06 8.96
CA ILE A 69 -14.05 -26.51 9.60
C ILE A 69 -15.13 -27.59 9.57
N ALA A 70 -15.69 -27.96 10.73
CA ALA A 70 -16.86 -28.83 10.77
C ALA A 70 -18.14 -28.06 10.37
N ASP A 71 -19.20 -28.74 9.93
CA ASP A 71 -20.46 -28.07 9.57
C ASP A 71 -21.05 -27.23 10.73
N SER A 72 -20.89 -27.71 11.97
CA SER A 72 -21.28 -26.97 13.18
C SER A 72 -20.45 -25.70 13.42
N ASP A 73 -19.21 -25.65 12.93
CA ASP A 73 -18.36 -24.46 13.00
C ASP A 73 -18.77 -23.41 11.97
N THR A 74 -19.29 -23.83 10.81
CA THR A 74 -19.78 -22.92 9.77
C THR A 74 -20.99 -22.10 10.25
N ASP A 75 -21.96 -22.75 10.90
CA ASP A 75 -23.11 -22.07 11.50
C ASP A 75 -22.69 -21.10 12.62
N ASN A 76 -21.72 -21.49 13.43
CA ASN A 76 -21.17 -20.63 14.48
C ASN A 76 -20.42 -19.42 13.92
N ILE A 77 -19.68 -19.59 12.83
CA ILE A 77 -19.02 -18.49 12.11
C ILE A 77 -20.06 -17.53 11.55
N SER A 78 -21.09 -18.06 10.88
CA SER A 78 -22.16 -17.22 10.31
C SER A 78 -22.85 -16.37 11.39
N LYS A 79 -23.22 -16.98 12.52
CA LYS A 79 -23.80 -16.27 13.67
C LYS A 79 -22.87 -15.20 14.24
N ALA A 80 -21.57 -15.49 14.34
CA ALA A 80 -20.59 -14.51 14.82
C ALA A 80 -20.44 -13.33 13.85
N VAL A 81 -20.41 -13.59 12.54
CA VAL A 81 -20.37 -12.55 11.51
C VAL A 81 -21.64 -11.72 11.53
N ASP A 82 -22.82 -12.34 11.69
CA ASP A 82 -24.09 -11.61 11.81
C ASP A 82 -24.13 -10.73 13.06
N ALA A 83 -23.63 -11.23 14.20
CA ALA A 83 -23.51 -10.45 15.42
C ALA A 83 -22.59 -9.23 15.22
N GLN A 84 -21.45 -9.39 14.55
CA GLN A 84 -20.54 -8.29 14.22
C GLN A 84 -21.17 -7.30 13.22
N MET A 85 -21.82 -7.80 12.17
CA MET A 85 -22.48 -6.97 11.18
C MET A 85 -23.67 -6.20 11.76
N SER A 86 -24.30 -6.68 12.85
CA SER A 86 -25.35 -5.91 13.54
C SER A 86 -24.83 -4.64 14.22
N GLN A 87 -23.51 -4.54 14.45
CA GLN A 87 -22.85 -3.34 14.97
C GLN A 87 -22.45 -2.34 13.86
N LEU A 88 -22.71 -2.66 12.59
CA LEU A 88 -22.43 -1.79 11.46
C LEU A 88 -23.67 -0.97 11.10
N GLN A 89 -23.51 0.35 11.07
CA GLN A 89 -24.46 1.27 10.46
C GLN A 89 -23.82 1.89 9.21
N LEU A 90 -24.52 1.82 8.07
CA LEU A 90 -24.12 2.51 6.84
C LEU A 90 -24.76 3.90 6.83
N CYS A 91 -23.95 4.94 6.65
CA CYS A 91 -24.39 6.32 6.71
C CYS A 91 -24.30 6.99 5.34
N SER A 92 -25.37 7.69 4.94
CA SER A 92 -25.43 8.47 3.69
C SER A 92 -24.87 9.88 3.79
N ASP A 93 -24.70 10.38 5.01
CA ASP A 93 -24.26 11.73 5.37
C ASP A 93 -23.30 11.67 6.56
N ILE A 94 -22.42 12.68 6.68
CA ILE A 94 -21.39 12.71 7.74
C ILE A 94 -22.04 12.99 9.09
N ARG A 95 -23.01 13.90 9.16
CA ARG A 95 -23.75 14.21 10.39
C ARG A 95 -24.24 12.95 11.11
N GLY A 96 -25.00 12.10 10.42
CA GLY A 96 -25.52 10.85 10.95
C GLY A 96 -24.42 9.87 11.37
N ALA A 97 -23.27 9.87 10.68
CA ALA A 97 -22.15 9.02 11.04
C ALA A 97 -21.48 9.44 12.35
N VAL A 98 -21.32 10.74 12.60
CA VAL A 98 -20.46 11.27 13.67
C VAL A 98 -21.19 11.66 14.96
N THR A 99 -22.52 11.75 14.95
CA THR A 99 -23.33 12.29 16.07
C THR A 99 -23.09 11.58 17.41
N GLU A 100 -22.85 10.26 17.39
CA GLU A 100 -22.57 9.45 18.59
C GLU A 100 -21.14 8.92 18.64
N ALA A 101 -20.24 9.46 17.81
CA ALA A 101 -18.90 8.92 17.66
C ALA A 101 -17.97 9.31 18.82
N ASP A 102 -17.19 8.35 19.30
CA ASP A 102 -16.05 8.59 20.19
C ASP A 102 -14.75 8.75 19.39
N TYR A 103 -14.70 8.13 18.21
CA TYR A 103 -13.58 8.15 17.28
C TYR A 103 -14.11 8.48 15.88
N VAL A 104 -13.62 9.56 15.27
CA VAL A 104 -13.90 9.90 13.87
C VAL A 104 -12.64 9.67 13.05
N ILE A 105 -12.62 8.63 12.23
CA ILE A 105 -11.48 8.24 11.39
C ILE A 105 -11.77 8.59 9.93
N GLU A 106 -11.04 9.57 9.42
CA GLU A 106 -11.04 9.96 8.03
C GLU A 106 -10.16 9.00 7.20
N ALA A 107 -10.77 8.40 6.16
CA ALA A 107 -10.13 7.52 5.20
C ALA A 107 -10.69 7.73 3.78
N VAL A 108 -10.80 9.00 3.37
CA VAL A 108 -11.20 9.44 2.03
C VAL A 108 -9.98 9.57 1.10
N VAL A 109 -10.20 10.09 -0.11
CA VAL A 109 -9.14 10.31 -1.10
C VAL A 109 -8.04 11.23 -0.54
N GLU A 110 -6.81 10.99 -0.97
CA GLU A 110 -5.63 11.71 -0.49
C GLU A 110 -5.51 13.11 -1.15
N LYS A 111 -6.48 13.98 -0.83
CA LYS A 111 -6.54 15.38 -1.24
C LYS A 111 -6.86 16.23 -0.03
N LYS A 112 -6.06 17.26 0.21
CA LYS A 112 -6.16 18.12 1.40
C LYS A 112 -7.54 18.75 1.50
N GLU A 113 -8.04 19.32 0.41
CA GLU A 113 -9.31 20.05 0.37
C GLU A 113 -10.48 19.14 0.77
N VAL A 114 -10.47 17.89 0.30
CA VAL A 114 -11.53 16.92 0.63
C VAL A 114 -11.46 16.50 2.10
N LYS A 115 -10.25 16.36 2.68
CA LYS A 115 -10.08 16.05 4.10
C LYS A 115 -10.49 17.23 4.99
N ASP A 116 -10.12 18.45 4.60
CA ASP A 116 -10.53 19.68 5.29
C ASP A 116 -12.06 19.77 5.34
N GLU A 117 -12.76 19.56 4.21
CA GLU A 117 -14.23 19.53 4.15
C GLU A 117 -14.83 18.50 5.11
N VAL A 118 -14.26 17.29 5.14
CA VAL A 118 -14.70 16.23 6.05
C VAL A 118 -14.55 16.65 7.52
N PHE A 119 -13.41 17.22 7.92
CA PHE A 119 -13.20 17.62 9.31
C PHE A 119 -14.07 18.80 9.72
N VAL A 120 -14.25 19.78 8.81
CA VAL A 120 -15.15 20.91 9.04
C VAL A 120 -16.58 20.41 9.27
N GLU A 121 -17.11 19.53 8.42
CA GLU A 121 -18.47 18.99 8.60
C GLU A 121 -18.57 18.08 9.84
N ALA A 122 -17.58 17.23 10.08
CA ALA A 122 -17.60 16.29 11.19
C ALA A 122 -17.61 17.00 12.56
N GLN A 123 -16.79 18.05 12.74
CA GLN A 123 -16.68 18.74 14.02
C GLN A 123 -17.88 19.62 14.38
N GLU A 124 -18.79 19.90 13.44
CA GLU A 124 -20.07 20.57 13.72
C GLU A 124 -21.09 19.62 14.38
N HIS A 125 -20.89 18.32 14.22
CA HIS A 125 -21.90 17.31 14.57
C HIS A 125 -21.39 16.27 15.54
N CYS A 126 -20.07 16.06 15.63
CA CYS A 126 -19.50 15.10 16.56
C CYS A 126 -19.49 15.67 18.00
N PRO A 127 -19.57 14.81 19.01
CA PRO A 127 -19.38 15.20 20.40
C PRO A 127 -18.02 15.88 20.63
N ARG A 128 -17.94 16.76 21.63
CA ARG A 128 -16.69 17.45 21.99
C ARG A 128 -15.59 16.51 22.45
N HIS A 129 -15.95 15.35 23.02
CA HIS A 129 -15.00 14.34 23.48
C HIS A 129 -14.50 13.41 22.35
N ALA A 130 -15.11 13.49 21.16
CA ALA A 130 -14.74 12.64 20.04
C ALA A 130 -13.35 12.98 19.52
N LEU A 131 -12.51 11.97 19.30
CA LEU A 131 -11.20 12.17 18.69
C LEU A 131 -11.34 12.31 17.17
N LEU A 132 -10.60 13.27 16.59
CA LEU A 132 -10.54 13.50 15.16
C LEU A 132 -9.24 12.90 14.61
N ILE A 133 -9.37 11.95 13.69
CA ILE A 133 -8.26 11.09 13.28
C ILE A 133 -8.18 11.04 11.76
N THR A 134 -6.99 11.15 11.20
CA THR A 134 -6.76 10.90 9.76
C THR A 134 -5.90 9.65 9.54
N ASN A 135 -6.25 8.82 8.55
CA ASN A 135 -5.42 7.71 8.07
C ASN A 135 -4.45 8.13 6.95
N THR A 136 -4.25 9.44 6.73
CA THR A 136 -3.34 9.93 5.68
C THR A 136 -1.94 9.30 5.77
N SER A 137 -1.32 9.08 4.61
CA SER A 137 0.03 8.53 4.48
C SER A 137 1.05 9.56 3.98
N SER A 138 0.56 10.64 3.36
CA SER A 138 1.40 11.61 2.63
C SER A 138 1.17 13.06 3.05
N ILE A 139 0.01 13.41 3.60
CA ILE A 139 -0.30 14.77 4.06
C ILE A 139 0.12 14.88 5.52
N ARG A 140 0.86 15.95 5.86
CA ARG A 140 1.26 16.19 7.24
C ARG A 140 0.06 16.68 8.06
N LEU A 141 0.00 16.32 9.34
CA LEU A 141 -1.05 16.78 10.24
C LEU A 141 -1.06 18.31 10.33
N ILE A 142 0.12 18.94 10.38
CA ILE A 142 0.28 20.41 10.43
C ILE A 142 -0.47 21.10 9.29
N ASP A 143 -0.53 20.48 8.12
CA ASP A 143 -1.21 21.05 6.94
C ASP A 143 -2.74 20.96 7.10
N LEU A 144 -3.25 20.02 7.88
CA LEU A 144 -4.69 19.83 8.15
C LEU A 144 -5.18 20.65 9.36
N LEU A 145 -4.29 21.09 10.26
CA LEU A 145 -4.66 21.86 11.46
C LEU A 145 -5.56 23.07 11.19
N PRO A 146 -5.40 23.87 10.11
CA PRO A 146 -6.30 25.00 9.85
C PRO A 146 -7.79 24.64 9.74
N ALA A 147 -8.14 23.38 9.44
CA ALA A 147 -9.52 22.91 9.39
C ALA A 147 -10.05 22.45 10.76
N ILE A 148 -9.17 22.27 11.75
CA ILE A 148 -9.45 21.68 13.06
C ILE A 148 -9.66 22.78 14.11
N ARG A 149 -10.79 22.73 14.82
CA ARG A 149 -11.09 23.70 15.91
C ARG A 149 -10.29 23.46 17.19
N ASP A 150 -10.13 22.20 17.56
CA ASP A 150 -9.45 21.78 18.78
C ASP A 150 -8.36 20.78 18.40
N HIS A 151 -7.13 21.27 18.32
CA HIS A 151 -5.97 20.48 17.92
C HIS A 151 -5.61 19.41 18.95
N SER A 152 -6.02 19.59 20.22
CA SER A 152 -5.65 18.69 21.32
C SER A 152 -6.21 17.29 21.16
N ARG A 153 -7.32 17.16 20.43
CA ARG A 153 -8.02 15.91 20.09
C ARG A 153 -7.82 15.44 18.64
N PHE A 154 -6.88 16.04 17.92
CA PHE A 154 -6.55 15.69 16.54
C PHE A 154 -5.22 14.94 16.45
N ALA A 155 -5.21 13.86 15.67
CA ALA A 155 -4.05 13.01 15.49
C ALA A 155 -4.12 12.19 14.17
N GLY A 156 -3.02 11.52 13.84
CA GLY A 156 -2.95 10.57 12.75
C GLY A 156 -2.97 9.13 13.27
N LEU A 157 -3.65 8.26 12.54
CA LEU A 157 -3.67 6.82 12.80
C LEU A 157 -3.45 6.08 11.48
N HIS A 158 -2.18 5.88 11.14
CA HIS A 158 -1.77 5.35 9.85
C HIS A 158 -1.73 3.82 9.89
N PHE A 159 -2.77 3.20 9.31
CA PHE A 159 -2.86 1.75 9.11
C PHE A 159 -2.16 1.32 7.82
N PHE A 160 -1.73 0.05 7.78
CA PHE A 160 -1.06 -0.53 6.62
C PHE A 160 -1.98 -1.52 5.90
N ASN A 161 -1.99 -1.48 4.57
CA ASN A 161 -2.76 -2.38 3.74
C ASN A 161 -2.07 -3.77 3.61
N PRO A 162 -2.80 -4.90 3.72
CA PRO A 162 -4.19 -5.06 4.14
C PRO A 162 -4.41 -4.91 5.65
N VAL A 163 -5.32 -4.01 6.03
CA VAL A 163 -5.55 -3.62 7.44
C VAL A 163 -5.82 -4.83 8.36
N PRO A 164 -6.64 -5.84 8.02
CA PRO A 164 -6.87 -6.98 8.91
C PRO A 164 -5.63 -7.86 9.15
N VAL A 165 -4.65 -7.84 8.25
CA VAL A 165 -3.46 -8.69 8.29
C VAL A 165 -2.29 -7.96 8.95
N MET A 166 -2.09 -6.69 8.62
CA MET A 166 -0.97 -5.90 9.12
C MET A 166 -1.14 -5.59 10.60
N LYS A 167 -0.12 -5.88 11.40
CA LYS A 167 -0.14 -5.67 12.86
C LYS A 167 0.20 -4.24 13.25
N LEU A 168 1.03 -3.56 12.47
CA LEU A 168 1.54 -2.23 12.77
C LEU A 168 0.47 -1.16 12.51
N VAL A 169 0.46 -0.14 13.38
CA VAL A 169 -0.23 1.14 13.17
C VAL A 169 0.71 2.24 13.69
N GLU A 170 0.87 3.32 12.95
CA GLU A 170 1.60 4.49 13.43
C GLU A 170 0.61 5.50 14.03
N VAL A 171 0.80 5.83 15.31
CA VAL A 171 0.08 6.90 16.02
C VAL A 171 0.91 8.17 15.87
N VAL A 172 0.39 9.11 15.09
CA VAL A 172 1.08 10.35 14.71
C VAL A 172 0.52 11.50 15.53
N SER A 173 1.40 12.21 16.25
CA SER A 173 1.04 13.40 17.00
C SER A 173 1.57 14.67 16.34
N SER A 174 0.72 15.70 16.29
CA SER A 174 1.15 17.08 16.09
C SER A 174 1.68 17.66 17.41
N PRO A 175 2.38 18.81 17.40
CA PRO A 175 2.81 19.47 18.64
C PRO A 175 1.67 19.80 19.61
N ASP A 176 0.46 20.01 19.09
CA ASP A 176 -0.71 20.40 19.89
C ASP A 176 -1.54 19.18 20.36
N THR A 177 -1.26 17.98 19.84
CA THR A 177 -1.99 16.77 20.22
C THR A 177 -1.75 16.47 21.71
N SER A 178 -2.82 16.34 22.49
CA SER A 178 -2.71 16.07 23.92
C SER A 178 -2.18 14.66 24.23
N GLU A 179 -1.48 14.53 25.34
CA GLU A 179 -1.03 13.23 25.88
C GLU A 179 -2.20 12.29 26.16
N GLU A 180 -3.36 12.83 26.58
CA GLU A 180 -4.59 12.06 26.75
C GLU A 180 -5.05 11.46 25.41
N THR A 181 -5.11 12.27 24.35
CA THR A 181 -5.48 11.79 23.01
C THR A 181 -4.51 10.75 22.50
N HIS A 182 -3.21 10.98 22.65
CA HIS A 182 -2.19 10.00 22.28
C HIS A 182 -2.38 8.68 23.02
N THR A 183 -2.53 8.72 24.33
CA THR A 183 -2.72 7.53 25.17
C THR A 183 -3.99 6.77 24.77
N ARG A 184 -5.11 7.46 24.58
CA ARG A 184 -6.37 6.86 24.12
C ARG A 184 -6.21 6.17 22.77
N LEU A 185 -5.47 6.77 21.83
CA LEU A 185 -5.22 6.15 20.51
C LEU A 185 -4.29 4.94 20.58
N MET A 186 -3.27 4.98 21.45
CA MET A 186 -2.41 3.84 21.70
C MET A 186 -3.22 2.65 22.25
N ASP A 187 -4.13 2.91 23.19
CA ASP A 187 -4.96 1.87 23.79
C ASP A 187 -6.06 1.38 22.85
N PHE A 188 -6.66 2.28 22.07
CA PHE A 188 -7.54 1.93 20.96
C PHE A 188 -6.85 1.00 19.95
N CYS A 189 -5.62 1.29 19.54
CA CYS A 189 -4.90 0.37 18.65
C CYS A 189 -4.66 -1.01 19.27
N LYS A 190 -4.28 -1.06 20.54
CA LYS A 190 -4.05 -2.33 21.25
C LYS A 190 -5.34 -3.14 21.37
N SER A 191 -6.49 -2.49 21.62
CA SER A 191 -7.78 -3.18 21.68
C SER A 191 -8.19 -3.81 20.34
N LEU A 192 -7.77 -3.22 19.22
CA LEU A 192 -7.92 -3.78 17.87
C LEU A 192 -6.95 -4.94 17.57
N GLY A 193 -6.13 -5.37 18.53
CA GLY A 193 -5.07 -6.36 18.35
C GLY A 193 -3.90 -5.87 17.50
N LYS A 194 -3.75 -4.54 17.36
CA LYS A 194 -2.63 -3.90 16.66
C LYS A 194 -1.45 -3.65 17.60
N ARG A 195 -0.31 -3.36 17.01
CA ARG A 195 0.94 -2.98 17.67
C ARG A 195 1.23 -1.53 17.29
N PRO A 196 0.73 -0.56 18.06
CA PRO A 196 0.96 0.84 17.76
C PRO A 196 2.41 1.24 18.03
N VAL A 197 2.94 2.11 17.19
CA VAL A 197 4.19 2.84 17.43
C VAL A 197 3.91 4.34 17.40
N SER A 198 4.60 5.11 18.24
CA SER A 198 4.41 6.56 18.27
C SER A 198 5.42 7.27 17.38
N CYS A 199 4.96 8.28 16.64
CA CYS A 199 5.83 9.16 15.89
C CYS A 199 5.30 10.60 15.86
N LYS A 200 6.19 11.53 15.52
CA LYS A 200 5.84 12.94 15.30
C LYS A 200 5.39 13.13 13.85
N ASP A 201 4.65 14.20 13.62
CA ASP A 201 4.27 14.65 12.28
C ASP A 201 5.50 15.07 11.46
N THR A 202 6.09 14.09 10.80
CA THR A 202 7.25 14.22 9.91
C THR A 202 6.94 13.48 8.62
N PRO A 203 7.39 13.96 7.45
CA PRO A 203 7.02 13.32 6.18
C PRO A 203 7.42 11.85 6.14
N GLY A 204 6.42 10.98 5.89
CA GLY A 204 6.60 9.53 5.86
C GLY A 204 6.68 8.83 7.22
N PHE A 205 6.44 9.54 8.32
CA PHE A 205 6.40 8.97 9.67
C PHE A 205 7.65 8.14 9.99
N ILE A 206 7.50 6.86 10.36
CA ILE A 206 8.65 5.96 10.59
C ILE A 206 8.87 5.08 9.36
N VAL A 207 7.85 4.27 9.01
CA VAL A 207 8.00 3.21 8.01
C VAL A 207 8.33 3.79 6.65
N ASN A 208 7.53 4.74 6.14
CA ASN A 208 7.79 5.28 4.81
C ASN A 208 9.10 6.08 4.81
N ARG A 209 9.38 6.85 5.86
CA ARG A 209 10.61 7.66 5.97
C ARG A 209 11.90 6.83 5.91
N LEU A 210 11.86 5.57 6.35
CA LEU A 210 12.97 4.61 6.24
C LEU A 210 12.90 3.77 4.96
N LEU A 211 11.71 3.28 4.61
CA LEU A 211 11.50 2.34 3.51
C LEU A 211 11.72 3.01 2.15
N VAL A 212 11.14 4.19 1.92
CA VAL A 212 11.19 4.85 0.61
C VAL A 212 12.62 5.20 0.19
N PRO A 213 13.49 5.79 1.05
CA PRO A 213 14.89 5.99 0.70
C PRO A 213 15.63 4.68 0.38
N TYR A 214 15.38 3.60 1.14
CA TYR A 214 15.94 2.28 0.87
C TYR A 214 15.51 1.74 -0.51
N LEU A 215 14.24 1.90 -0.87
CA LEU A 215 13.72 1.52 -2.20
C LEU A 215 14.35 2.35 -3.31
N ILE A 216 14.46 3.67 -3.10
CA ILE A 216 15.08 4.61 -4.03
C ILE A 216 16.55 4.24 -4.28
N ASP A 217 17.32 3.97 -3.22
CA ASP A 217 18.73 3.62 -3.35
C ASP A 217 18.92 2.25 -4.02
N SER A 218 17.97 1.33 -3.86
CA SER A 218 17.95 0.06 -4.59
C SER A 218 17.73 0.28 -6.09
N ILE A 219 16.83 1.20 -6.49
CA ILE A 219 16.62 1.55 -7.90
C ILE A 219 17.87 2.23 -8.47
N ARG A 220 18.54 3.10 -7.71
CA ARG A 220 19.80 3.72 -8.13
C ARG A 220 20.92 2.71 -8.34
N MET A 221 21.02 1.72 -7.45
CA MET A 221 21.99 0.62 -7.60
C MET A 221 21.74 -0.16 -8.90
N LEU A 222 20.47 -0.44 -9.22
CA LEU A 222 20.08 -1.06 -10.48
C LEU A 222 20.42 -0.16 -11.68
N GLU A 223 20.14 1.15 -11.59
CA GLU A 223 20.40 2.12 -12.68
C GLU A 223 21.90 2.27 -13.00
N ARG A 224 22.77 2.22 -11.99
CA ARG A 224 24.23 2.24 -12.19
C ARG A 224 24.79 0.94 -12.76
N GLY A 225 24.00 -0.14 -12.72
CA GLY A 225 24.42 -1.47 -13.17
C GLY A 225 25.35 -2.18 -12.18
N ASP A 226 25.32 -1.80 -10.89
CA ASP A 226 26.17 -2.38 -9.85
C ASP A 226 25.86 -3.88 -9.62
N ALA A 227 24.59 -4.27 -9.80
CA ALA A 227 24.10 -5.64 -9.69
C ALA A 227 22.80 -5.84 -10.49
N THR A 228 22.43 -7.09 -10.74
CA THR A 228 21.13 -7.42 -11.37
C THR A 228 19.98 -7.22 -10.40
N LYS A 229 18.76 -7.04 -10.91
CA LYS A 229 17.56 -6.95 -10.07
C LYS A 229 17.43 -8.17 -9.15
N GLU A 230 17.66 -9.35 -9.71
CA GLU A 230 17.51 -10.65 -9.05
C GLU A 230 18.52 -10.78 -7.91
N ASP A 231 19.78 -10.38 -8.14
CA ASP A 231 20.82 -10.43 -7.11
C ASP A 231 20.57 -9.40 -6.01
N ILE A 232 20.11 -8.19 -6.35
CA ILE A 232 19.75 -7.16 -5.34
C ILE A 232 18.60 -7.68 -4.46
N ASP A 233 17.55 -8.23 -5.07
CA ASP A 233 16.41 -8.78 -4.33
C ASP A 233 16.82 -10.00 -3.49
N ALA A 234 17.61 -10.92 -4.04
CA ALA A 234 18.08 -12.10 -3.34
C ALA A 234 19.00 -11.75 -2.17
N ALA A 235 19.91 -10.79 -2.34
CA ALA A 235 20.79 -10.33 -1.27
C ALA A 235 20.01 -9.78 -0.09
N MET A 236 18.96 -8.99 -0.33
CA MET A 236 18.11 -8.46 0.74
C MET A 236 17.21 -9.52 1.35
N CYS A 237 16.67 -10.46 0.56
CA CYS A 237 15.88 -11.55 1.11
C CYS A 237 16.71 -12.49 1.99
N TYR A 238 17.84 -13.00 1.48
CA TYR A 238 18.66 -14.00 2.16
C TYR A 238 19.57 -13.38 3.23
N GLY A 239 20.08 -12.16 2.99
CA GLY A 239 21.01 -11.48 3.90
C GLY A 239 20.32 -10.80 5.08
N THR A 240 19.15 -10.18 4.88
CA THR A 240 18.45 -9.43 5.94
C THR A 240 17.13 -10.07 6.37
N SER A 241 16.80 -11.25 5.85
CA SER A 241 15.54 -11.96 6.11
C SER A 241 14.30 -11.13 5.75
N CYS A 242 14.43 -10.17 4.83
CA CYS A 242 13.27 -9.46 4.31
C CYS A 242 12.38 -10.42 3.53
N PRO A 243 11.06 -10.40 3.72
CA PRO A 243 10.15 -11.34 3.05
C PRO A 243 10.02 -11.07 1.54
N MET A 244 10.47 -9.91 1.08
CA MET A 244 10.41 -9.47 -0.30
C MET A 244 11.59 -8.53 -0.57
N GLY A 245 12.25 -8.72 -1.71
CA GLY A 245 13.35 -7.86 -2.14
C GLY A 245 12.86 -6.46 -2.49
N PRO A 246 13.72 -5.42 -2.40
CA PRO A 246 13.32 -4.04 -2.57
C PRO A 246 12.74 -3.73 -3.95
N LEU A 247 13.32 -4.28 -5.03
CA LEU A 247 12.87 -3.97 -6.38
C LEU A 247 11.56 -4.69 -6.70
N THR A 248 11.38 -5.90 -6.19
CA THR A 248 10.08 -6.59 -6.22
C THR A 248 9.03 -5.86 -5.38
N LEU A 249 9.42 -5.33 -4.22
CA LEU A 249 8.53 -4.52 -3.39
C LEU A 249 8.13 -3.21 -4.09
N CYS A 250 9.03 -2.57 -4.83
CA CYS A 250 8.70 -1.42 -5.67
C CYS A 250 7.61 -1.75 -6.70
N ASP A 251 7.70 -2.91 -7.36
CA ASP A 251 6.70 -3.37 -8.33
C ASP A 251 5.37 -3.77 -7.67
N TYR A 252 5.40 -4.21 -6.40
CA TYR A 252 4.21 -4.52 -5.62
C TYR A 252 3.46 -3.26 -5.17
N VAL A 253 4.20 -2.26 -4.68
CA VAL A 253 3.65 -0.97 -4.26
C VAL A 253 3.15 -0.16 -5.46
N GLY A 254 3.91 -0.19 -6.57
CA GLY A 254 3.66 0.62 -7.76
C GLY A 254 4.72 1.70 -7.90
N LEU A 255 5.38 1.73 -9.07
CA LEU A 255 6.44 2.70 -9.36
C LEU A 255 5.93 4.14 -9.45
N ASP A 256 4.67 4.30 -9.89
CA ASP A 256 3.96 5.58 -9.91
C ASP A 256 3.77 6.15 -8.51
N THR A 257 3.41 5.29 -7.55
CA THR A 257 3.25 5.66 -6.14
C THR A 257 4.58 6.11 -5.55
N ILE A 258 5.67 5.36 -5.82
CA ILE A 258 7.01 5.71 -5.35
C ILE A 258 7.49 7.03 -5.97
N ALA A 259 7.29 7.23 -7.28
CA ALA A 259 7.65 8.46 -7.97
C ALA A 259 6.86 9.66 -7.42
N ASN A 260 5.57 9.48 -7.13
CA ASN A 260 4.74 10.53 -6.55
C ASN A 260 5.23 10.93 -5.13
N VAL A 261 5.49 9.95 -4.26
CA VAL A 261 6.06 10.21 -2.92
C VAL A 261 7.40 10.94 -3.02
N MET A 262 8.27 10.51 -3.95
CA MET A 262 9.55 11.17 -4.18
C MET A 262 9.39 12.62 -4.63
N SER A 263 8.44 12.93 -5.51
CA SER A 263 8.18 14.31 -5.95
C SER A 263 7.70 15.18 -4.79
N VAL A 264 6.74 14.70 -3.99
CA VAL A 264 6.21 15.41 -2.82
C VAL A 264 7.32 15.68 -1.80
N TRP A 265 8.20 14.72 -1.57
CA TRP A 265 9.31 14.88 -0.63
C TRP A 265 10.42 15.78 -1.14
N ARG A 266 10.71 15.75 -2.44
CA ARG A 266 11.63 16.70 -3.07
C ARG A 266 11.12 18.14 -2.94
N GLU A 267 9.82 18.37 -3.13
CA GLU A 267 9.21 19.69 -3.00
C GLU A 267 9.18 20.18 -1.54
N SER A 268 8.88 19.27 -0.59
CA SER A 268 8.83 19.62 0.84
C SER A 268 10.19 19.64 1.54
N MET A 269 11.22 18.99 0.97
CA MET A 269 12.59 18.92 1.48
C MET A 269 13.61 19.15 0.34
N PRO A 270 13.69 20.36 -0.23
CA PRO A 270 14.53 20.62 -1.41
C PRO A 270 16.03 20.40 -1.14
N GLU A 271 16.47 20.53 0.10
CA GLU A 271 17.87 20.32 0.52
C GLU A 271 18.25 18.83 0.64
N ASP A 272 17.28 17.91 0.72
CA ASP A 272 17.53 16.47 0.88
C ASP A 272 17.78 15.82 -0.49
N THR A 273 19.06 15.75 -0.87
CA THR A 273 19.50 15.25 -2.19
C THR A 273 19.16 13.77 -2.45
N ARG A 274 18.75 13.02 -1.41
CA ARG A 274 18.27 11.63 -1.55
C ARG A 274 17.01 11.53 -2.40
N PHE A 275 16.25 12.61 -2.57
CA PHE A 275 15.02 12.64 -3.38
C PHE A 275 15.21 13.23 -4.78
N THR A 276 16.45 13.32 -5.24
CA THR A 276 16.75 13.67 -6.63
C THR A 276 16.13 12.67 -7.62
N PRO A 277 15.63 13.16 -8.78
CA PRO A 277 15.07 12.32 -9.83
C PRO A 277 15.93 11.13 -10.22
N ILE A 278 15.28 10.01 -10.52
CA ILE A 278 15.91 8.78 -11.01
C ILE A 278 15.41 8.56 -12.45
N PRO A 279 16.24 8.79 -13.48
CA PRO A 279 15.84 8.66 -14.89
C PRO A 279 15.17 7.32 -15.23
N LEU A 280 15.67 6.21 -14.67
CA LEU A 280 15.09 4.89 -14.83
C LEU A 280 13.66 4.83 -14.31
N LEU A 281 13.42 5.36 -13.10
CA LEU A 281 12.09 5.35 -12.49
C LEU A 281 11.10 6.18 -13.31
N GLU A 282 11.48 7.40 -13.70
CA GLU A 282 10.64 8.28 -14.51
C GLU A 282 10.29 7.62 -15.86
N LYS A 283 11.29 7.02 -16.52
CA LYS A 283 11.10 6.29 -17.76
C LYS A 283 10.11 5.14 -17.59
N LEU A 284 10.26 4.32 -16.55
CA LEU A 284 9.39 3.18 -16.31
C LEU A 284 7.94 3.60 -16.00
N VAL A 285 7.77 4.68 -15.23
CA VAL A 285 6.44 5.25 -14.94
C VAL A 285 5.77 5.76 -16.21
N ILE A 286 6.49 6.52 -17.05
CA ILE A 286 5.97 7.04 -18.33
C ILE A 286 5.52 5.90 -19.25
N PHE A 287 6.28 4.80 -19.32
CA PHE A 287 5.94 3.65 -20.15
C PHE A 287 4.97 2.66 -19.50
N GLY A 288 4.53 2.90 -18.25
CA GLY A 288 3.68 1.97 -17.49
C GLY A 288 4.32 0.60 -17.29
N LYS A 289 5.65 0.54 -17.13
CA LYS A 289 6.42 -0.71 -17.00
C LYS A 289 6.85 -0.95 -15.56
N LYS A 290 7.12 -2.23 -15.25
CA LYS A 290 7.68 -2.70 -13.98
C LYS A 290 9.20 -2.81 -14.04
N LEU A 291 9.87 -2.81 -12.90
CA LEU A 291 11.30 -3.10 -12.77
C LEU A 291 11.61 -4.54 -13.21
N ALA A 292 10.66 -5.47 -13.03
CA ALA A 292 10.73 -6.84 -13.54
C ALA A 292 10.89 -6.95 -15.08
N TYR A 293 10.74 -5.87 -15.85
CA TYR A 293 11.13 -5.84 -17.26
C TYR A 293 12.65 -5.58 -17.37
N GLY A 294 13.48 -6.55 -16.95
CA GLY A 294 14.91 -6.31 -16.76
C GLY A 294 15.89 -7.48 -16.92
N THR A 295 15.47 -8.75 -16.92
CA THR A 295 16.44 -9.86 -17.11
C THR A 295 16.88 -10.10 -18.55
N ALA A 296 16.34 -9.34 -19.51
CA ALA A 296 16.75 -9.40 -20.92
C ALA A 296 17.60 -8.19 -21.35
N PHE A 297 18.23 -7.46 -20.42
CA PHE A 297 19.28 -6.48 -20.75
C PHE A 297 20.70 -7.05 -20.61
N SER A 298 20.84 -8.38 -20.58
CA SER A 298 22.11 -9.06 -20.78
C SER A 298 22.04 -9.96 -22.02
N ARG A 299 22.88 -9.62 -23.01
CA ARG A 299 23.23 -10.37 -24.24
C ARG A 299 22.24 -10.34 -25.43
N ARG A 300 22.56 -9.41 -26.34
CA ARG A 300 22.69 -9.57 -27.82
C ARG A 300 21.46 -10.03 -28.63
N TYR A 301 21.08 -9.16 -29.59
CA TYR A 301 20.11 -9.31 -30.69
C TYR A 301 18.63 -9.20 -30.31
N LEU A 302 17.98 -8.14 -30.77
CA LEU A 302 16.51 -8.11 -30.85
C LEU A 302 16.07 -9.09 -31.94
N ARG A 303 15.15 -10.00 -31.61
CA ARG A 303 14.50 -10.89 -32.58
C ARG A 303 13.04 -10.47 -32.70
N MET A 304 12.65 -9.94 -33.85
CA MET A 304 11.25 -9.55 -34.12
C MET A 304 10.57 -10.62 -34.98
N LYS A 305 9.35 -11.02 -34.57
CA LYS A 305 8.49 -11.96 -35.30
C LYS A 305 7.56 -11.19 -36.20
N THR A 306 7.62 -11.38 -37.51
CA THR A 306 6.65 -10.78 -38.44
C THR A 306 5.52 -11.78 -38.65
N ASN A 307 4.28 -11.41 -38.31
CA ASN A 307 3.09 -12.26 -38.45
C ASN A 307 2.75 -12.48 -39.94
N GLY A 308 3.54 -13.31 -40.63
CA GLY A 308 3.33 -13.73 -42.02
C GLY A 308 3.52 -12.64 -43.09
N LYS A 309 3.90 -11.41 -42.73
CA LYS A 309 4.19 -10.35 -43.71
C LYS A 309 5.64 -10.42 -44.16
N GLN A 310 5.85 -10.51 -45.47
CA GLN A 310 7.18 -10.42 -46.08
C GLN A 310 7.73 -9.00 -45.93
N CYS A 311 9.03 -8.88 -45.70
CA CYS A 311 9.74 -7.61 -45.75
C CYS A 311 9.99 -7.29 -47.24
N GLU A 312 9.28 -6.30 -47.78
CA GLU A 312 9.31 -5.91 -49.21
C GLU A 312 10.43 -4.90 -49.54
N ASP A 313 11.21 -4.49 -48.54
CA ASP A 313 12.28 -3.50 -48.69
C ASP A 313 13.65 -4.21 -48.79
N GLU A 314 14.27 -4.21 -49.97
CA GLU A 314 15.52 -4.95 -50.20
C GLU A 314 16.71 -4.37 -49.43
N ALA A 315 16.71 -3.07 -49.13
CA ALA A 315 17.77 -2.44 -48.34
C ALA A 315 17.83 -2.97 -46.89
N LEU A 316 16.70 -3.43 -46.34
CA LEU A 316 16.61 -4.01 -45.00
C LEU A 316 17.00 -5.49 -44.93
N LYS A 317 17.19 -6.17 -46.08
CA LYS A 317 17.62 -7.58 -46.09
C LYS A 317 19.12 -7.74 -45.93
N ASP A 318 19.90 -6.76 -46.36
CA ASP A 318 21.36 -6.79 -46.28
C ASP A 318 21.90 -6.40 -44.89
N GLU A 319 21.16 -5.57 -44.13
CA GLU A 319 21.53 -5.15 -42.77
C GLU A 319 21.10 -6.14 -41.66
N TYR A 320 20.14 -7.03 -41.94
CA TYR A 320 19.49 -7.86 -40.93
C TYR A 320 19.48 -9.35 -41.29
N LYS A 321 19.80 -10.23 -40.34
CA LYS A 321 19.73 -11.68 -40.56
C LYS A 321 18.29 -12.17 -40.44
N ILE A 322 17.76 -12.68 -41.55
CA ILE A 322 16.42 -13.27 -41.64
C ILE A 322 16.52 -14.80 -41.51
N SER A 323 15.77 -15.38 -40.58
CA SER A 323 15.66 -16.84 -40.42
C SER A 323 14.19 -17.27 -40.45
N THR A 324 13.88 -18.38 -41.10
CA THR A 324 12.54 -18.99 -41.15
C THR A 324 12.45 -20.17 -40.18
N LYS A 325 11.32 -20.30 -39.47
CA LYS A 325 10.99 -21.52 -38.71
C LYS A 325 9.49 -21.75 -38.79
N GLY A 326 9.06 -22.75 -39.55
CA GLY A 326 7.63 -22.92 -39.91
C GLY A 326 7.15 -21.81 -40.86
N ASN A 327 5.91 -21.34 -40.68
CA ASN A 327 5.33 -20.23 -41.46
C ASN A 327 5.76 -18.83 -40.98
N ASP A 328 6.70 -18.75 -40.04
CA ASP A 328 7.11 -17.49 -39.40
C ASP A 328 8.52 -17.06 -39.83
N ASN A 329 8.66 -15.75 -40.09
CA ASN A 329 9.92 -15.08 -40.39
C ASN A 329 10.43 -14.34 -39.14
N TYR A 330 11.75 -14.40 -38.92
CA TYR A 330 12.44 -13.73 -37.81
C TYR A 330 13.53 -12.82 -38.35
N ILE A 331 13.57 -11.57 -37.88
CA ILE A 331 14.60 -10.57 -38.26
C ILE A 331 15.49 -10.30 -37.05
N SER A 332 16.80 -10.18 -37.24
CA SER A 332 17.78 -9.86 -36.20
C SER A 332 18.82 -8.81 -36.64
N GLY A 333 19.07 -7.80 -35.81
CA GLY A 333 20.03 -6.71 -36.08
C GLY A 333 20.40 -5.85 -34.85
N PRO A 334 21.35 -4.91 -34.99
CA PRO A 334 21.83 -4.02 -33.91
C PRO A 334 20.83 -2.90 -33.55
N LEU A 335 20.94 -2.37 -32.33
CA LEU A 335 19.90 -1.58 -31.64
C LEU A 335 19.74 -0.11 -32.08
N GLU A 336 20.58 0.41 -32.97
CA GLU A 336 20.61 1.85 -33.27
C GLU A 336 19.47 2.32 -34.19
N CYS A 337 18.65 1.42 -34.71
CA CYS A 337 17.64 1.72 -35.73
C CYS A 337 16.21 1.31 -35.34
N LEU A 338 15.65 1.76 -34.21
CA LEU A 338 14.22 1.53 -33.90
C LEU A 338 13.53 2.78 -33.31
N LYS A 339 13.19 3.74 -34.17
CA LYS A 339 12.01 4.59 -33.97
C LYS A 339 10.77 3.73 -34.24
N MET A 340 10.00 3.39 -33.20
CA MET A 340 8.81 2.54 -33.32
C MET A 340 7.58 3.28 -33.88
N PRO A 341 6.61 2.54 -34.44
CA PRO A 341 5.22 2.67 -33.97
C PRO A 341 4.54 1.31 -33.65
N PRO A 342 3.35 1.32 -33.01
CA PRO A 342 2.92 0.29 -32.05
C PRO A 342 1.92 -0.73 -32.61
N ARG A 343 1.91 -1.95 -32.05
CA ARG A 343 0.73 -2.69 -31.55
C ARG A 343 1.04 -4.18 -31.33
N THR A 344 0.37 -4.74 -30.31
CA THR A 344 0.03 -6.16 -30.03
C THR A 344 0.95 -6.91 -29.03
N PRO A 345 0.38 -7.55 -27.97
CA PRO A 345 1.13 -8.16 -26.86
C PRO A 345 1.51 -9.64 -27.14
N LEU A 346 2.59 -10.13 -26.52
CA LEU A 346 3.06 -11.53 -26.62
C LEU A 346 3.21 -12.16 -25.22
N VAL A 347 2.83 -13.43 -25.11
CA VAL A 347 2.89 -14.30 -23.92
C VAL A 347 4.17 -15.15 -23.98
N LEU A 348 4.81 -15.39 -22.83
CA LEU A 348 6.06 -16.14 -22.66
C LEU A 348 5.81 -17.53 -22.01
N GLU A 349 6.46 -18.57 -22.51
CA GLU A 349 6.54 -19.91 -21.89
C GLU A 349 8.00 -20.30 -21.59
N ASN A 350 8.21 -21.03 -20.48
CA ASN A 350 9.47 -21.35 -19.78
C ASN A 350 10.19 -22.63 -20.25
N ILE A 351 11.40 -22.89 -19.68
CA ILE A 351 12.12 -24.18 -19.35
C ILE A 351 13.62 -24.16 -19.84
N PRO A 352 14.65 -24.77 -19.18
CA PRO A 352 15.03 -24.96 -17.75
C PRO A 352 16.54 -24.63 -17.42
N ASP A 353 16.92 -24.85 -16.16
CA ASP A 353 18.15 -24.50 -15.41
C ASP A 353 19.52 -25.08 -15.82
N GLY A 354 20.60 -24.43 -15.34
CA GLY A 354 21.96 -25.01 -15.30
C GLY A 354 23.11 -24.17 -14.70
N ILE A 355 23.26 -24.25 -13.36
CA ILE A 355 24.50 -24.30 -12.54
C ILE A 355 25.28 -23.00 -12.17
N LEU A 356 25.15 -22.66 -10.88
CA LEU A 356 25.97 -21.80 -10.02
C LEU A 356 27.35 -22.40 -9.72
N HIS A 357 28.38 -21.56 -9.57
CA HIS A 357 29.53 -21.84 -8.70
C HIS A 357 29.57 -20.81 -7.56
N CYS A 358 29.45 -21.32 -6.34
CA CYS A 358 29.40 -20.58 -5.08
C CYS A 358 30.82 -20.36 -4.55
N CYS A 359 31.16 -19.14 -4.11
CA CYS A 359 32.31 -18.89 -3.24
C CYS A 359 31.82 -18.34 -1.89
N VAL A 360 32.24 -19.07 -0.86
CA VAL A 360 31.86 -19.01 0.55
C VAL A 360 32.54 -17.83 1.24
N PHE A 361 31.81 -17.04 2.03
CA PHE A 361 32.39 -16.30 3.16
C PHE A 361 32.00 -17.00 4.45
N GLN A 362 33.03 -17.47 5.16
CA GLN A 362 32.94 -18.10 6.47
C GLN A 362 32.42 -17.07 7.49
N GLY A 363 31.36 -17.42 8.20
CA GLY A 363 30.92 -16.69 9.39
C GLY A 363 31.93 -16.84 10.54
N PRO A 364 31.93 -15.92 11.51
CA PRO A 364 32.77 -16.02 12.68
C PRO A 364 32.34 -17.20 13.57
N PRO A 365 33.28 -17.87 14.27
CA PRO A 365 32.96 -19.00 15.14
C PRO A 365 32.17 -18.52 16.38
N SER A 366 31.16 -19.30 16.75
CA SER A 366 30.35 -19.09 17.95
C SER A 366 31.05 -19.57 19.22
N MET A 367 31.55 -18.64 20.04
CA MET A 367 31.27 -18.41 21.48
C MET A 367 32.28 -17.40 22.03
#